data_AF-A0A9X3CNP4-F1
#
_entry.id   AF-A0A9X3CNP4-F1
#
_cell.length_a   1.000
_cell.length_b   1.000
_cell.length_c   1.000
_cell.angle_alpha   90.00
_cell.angle_beta   90.00
_cell.angle_gamma   90.00
#
_symmetry.space_group_name_H-M   'P 1'
#
loop_
_entity.id
_entity.type
_entity.pdbx_description
1 polymer ?
#
loop_
_entity_poly.entity_id
_entity_poly.type
_entity_poly.pdbx_seq_one_letter_code
_entity_poly.pdbx_strand_id
1 'polypeptide(L)'
;MTDTPFYLQDTKQLLSSDGFATSDIWYHGTSSALLSSIQGQGLKRSGDKALNKAARNTMATIGNNYTESVEPVFLTQSKELAYYWAKQTVRERSARFEGSEQPIVLAVKLSEKQNANVKPDVGAMSLLLMDSGEQFMAHLAGLYEKNGFSVPNIDLRNADRMAFLKQLGMAYINQDISLACVTALSDPNAEAIK
;
A
#
# COMPACT_ATOMS: atom_id res chain seq x y z
N MET A 1 11.96 3.97 -16.39
CA MET A 1 12.64 3.29 -15.27
C MET A 1 11.74 3.38 -14.06
N THR A 2 11.59 2.31 -13.26
CA THR A 2 10.90 2.44 -11.96
C THR A 2 11.91 3.02 -10.97
N ASP A 3 11.60 4.16 -10.36
CA ASP A 3 12.43 4.82 -9.32
C ASP A 3 12.38 4.06 -7.98
N THR A 4 12.17 2.74 -8.01
CA THR A 4 12.08 1.90 -6.82
C THR A 4 13.49 1.54 -6.34
N PRO A 5 13.84 1.75 -5.07
CA PRO A 5 15.12 1.31 -4.51
C PRO A 5 15.37 -0.19 -4.73
N PHE A 6 16.61 -0.56 -5.06
CA PHE A 6 16.97 -1.94 -5.43
C PHE A 6 16.55 -2.99 -4.39
N TYR A 7 16.72 -2.70 -3.10
CA TYR A 7 16.35 -3.63 -2.02
C TYR A 7 14.84 -3.87 -1.89
N LEU A 8 14.02 -3.02 -2.52
CA LEU A 8 12.56 -3.14 -2.60
C LEU A 8 12.07 -3.76 -3.92
N GLN A 9 12.94 -3.93 -4.92
CA GLN A 9 12.57 -4.56 -6.20
C GLN A 9 12.46 -6.08 -6.05
N ASP A 10 11.26 -6.58 -5.73
CA ASP A 10 10.97 -8.02 -5.57
C ASP A 10 10.07 -8.61 -6.66
N THR A 11 9.52 -7.78 -7.54
CA THR A 11 8.63 -8.21 -8.62
C THR A 11 9.23 -9.34 -9.46
N LYS A 12 10.53 -9.29 -9.76
CA LYS A 12 11.22 -10.33 -10.55
C LYS A 12 11.16 -11.73 -9.93
N GLN A 13 11.07 -11.80 -8.60
CA GLN A 13 11.00 -13.06 -7.85
C GLN A 13 9.54 -13.47 -7.58
N LEU A 14 8.66 -12.48 -7.41
CA LEU A 14 7.30 -12.68 -6.93
C LEU A 14 6.26 -12.83 -8.06
N LEU A 15 6.53 -12.24 -9.23
CA LEU A 15 5.58 -12.17 -10.33
C LEU A 15 5.72 -13.37 -11.27
N SER A 16 4.58 -13.92 -11.67
CA SER A 16 4.44 -14.97 -12.65
C SER A 16 3.32 -14.66 -13.66
N SER A 17 3.06 -15.56 -14.61
CA SER A 17 1.89 -15.47 -15.48
C SER A 17 0.56 -15.46 -14.72
N ASP A 18 0.53 -16.03 -13.51
CA ASP A 18 -0.65 -16.12 -12.66
C ASP A 18 -0.80 -14.91 -11.71
N GLY A 19 0.12 -13.94 -11.82
CA GLY A 19 0.22 -12.77 -10.95
C GLY A 19 1.23 -12.95 -9.82
N PHE A 20 1.07 -12.14 -8.78
CA PHE A 20 1.92 -12.09 -7.59
C PHE A 20 1.66 -13.28 -6.67
N ALA A 21 2.73 -14.00 -6.29
CA ALA A 21 2.64 -15.04 -5.28
C ALA A 21 2.28 -14.47 -3.90
N THR A 22 1.56 -15.26 -3.10
CA THR A 22 1.12 -14.90 -1.74
C THR A 22 1.98 -15.62 -0.69
N SER A 23 2.22 -14.98 0.44
CA SER A 23 2.93 -15.55 1.60
C SER A 23 2.28 -15.14 2.93
N ASP A 24 2.88 -15.50 4.06
CA ASP A 24 2.50 -15.01 5.39
C ASP A 24 3.07 -13.62 5.71
N ILE A 25 3.91 -13.08 4.82
CA ILE A 25 4.50 -11.74 4.89
C ILE A 25 3.79 -10.84 3.88
N TRP A 26 3.34 -9.70 4.39
CA TRP A 26 2.73 -8.61 3.62
C TRP A 26 3.57 -7.36 3.72
N TYR A 27 3.27 -6.39 2.87
CA TYR A 27 3.93 -5.09 2.87
C TYR A 27 2.92 -3.95 2.91
N HIS A 28 3.28 -2.90 3.64
CA HIS A 28 2.50 -1.68 3.76
C HIS A 28 3.39 -0.46 3.43
N GLY A 29 2.94 0.37 2.51
CA GLY A 29 3.60 1.61 2.14
C GLY A 29 3.10 2.79 2.95
N THR A 30 4.01 3.58 3.51
CA THR A 30 3.66 4.74 4.34
C THR A 30 4.68 5.87 4.22
N SER A 31 4.44 6.98 4.91
CA SER A 31 5.37 8.11 5.01
C SER A 31 6.28 7.98 6.24
N SER A 32 7.53 8.44 6.12
CA SER A 32 8.46 8.57 7.25
C SER A 32 7.92 9.40 8.40
N ALA A 33 7.01 10.35 8.14
CA ALA A 33 6.37 11.15 9.20
C ALA A 33 5.44 10.33 10.11
N LEU A 34 4.95 9.17 9.63
CA LEU A 34 4.08 8.28 10.38
C LEU A 34 4.85 7.20 11.15
N LEU A 35 6.15 7.04 10.88
CA LEU A 35 6.95 5.94 11.41
C LEU A 35 7.00 5.92 12.94
N SER A 36 7.20 7.06 13.59
CA SER A 36 7.25 7.15 15.06
C SER A 36 5.91 6.74 15.70
N SER A 37 4.79 7.14 15.11
CA SER A 37 3.46 6.75 15.56
C SER A 37 3.26 5.25 15.41
N ILE A 38 3.62 4.68 14.24
CA ILE A 38 3.52 3.24 13.97
C ILE A 38 4.43 2.45 14.92
N GLN A 39 5.63 2.94 15.22
CA GLN A 39 6.55 2.34 16.18
C GLN A 39 6.02 2.39 17.63
N GLY A 40 5.09 3.30 17.95
CA GLY A 40 4.43 3.35 19.25
C GLY A 40 3.18 2.49 19.37
N GLN A 41 2.40 2.36 18.28
CA GLN A 41 1.03 1.79 18.35
C GLN A 41 0.75 0.64 17.38
N GLY A 42 1.69 0.29 16.49
CA GLY A 42 1.45 -0.57 15.34
C GLY A 42 0.69 0.13 14.21
N LEU A 43 0.21 -0.65 13.24
CA LEU A 43 -0.64 -0.14 12.17
C LEU A 43 -2.09 -0.11 12.65
N LYS A 44 -2.70 1.07 12.57
CA LYS A 44 -4.08 1.29 12.97
C LYS A 44 -4.96 1.46 11.75
N ARG A 45 -6.18 0.94 11.84
CA ARG A 45 -7.26 1.29 10.91
C ARG A 45 -7.47 2.80 10.88
N SER A 46 -7.95 3.31 9.75
CA SER A 46 -7.98 4.74 9.41
C SER A 46 -6.62 5.44 9.37
N GLY A 47 -5.51 4.75 9.62
CA GLY A 47 -4.15 5.21 9.34
C GLY A 47 -3.83 6.63 9.83
N ASP A 48 -3.62 7.53 8.87
CA ASP A 48 -3.16 8.89 9.08
C ASP A 48 -4.24 9.80 9.69
N LYS A 49 -4.31 9.79 11.02
CA LYS A 49 -5.25 10.62 11.78
C LYS A 49 -5.09 12.12 11.51
N ALA A 50 -3.89 12.60 11.16
CA ALA A 50 -3.66 14.00 10.88
C ALA A 50 -4.28 14.39 9.54
N LEU A 51 -4.07 13.57 8.50
CA LEU A 51 -4.67 13.77 7.18
C LEU A 51 -6.21 13.66 7.25
N ASN A 52 -6.74 12.66 7.96
CA ASN A 52 -8.19 12.51 8.15
C ASN A 52 -8.78 13.72 8.88
N LYS A 53 -8.12 14.21 9.93
CA LYS A 53 -8.55 15.43 10.63
C LYS A 53 -8.57 16.65 9.70
N ALA A 54 -7.55 16.80 8.85
CA ALA A 54 -7.51 17.89 7.87
C ALA A 54 -8.66 17.78 6.86
N ALA A 55 -8.95 16.58 6.36
CA ALA A 55 -10.07 16.34 5.44
C ALA A 55 -11.42 16.65 6.09
N ARG A 56 -11.64 16.18 7.34
CA ARG A 56 -12.85 16.50 8.12
C ARG A 56 -13.04 18.00 8.30
N ASN A 57 -11.97 18.72 8.67
CA ASN A 57 -12.03 20.18 8.83
C ASN A 57 -12.40 20.88 7.52
N THR A 58 -11.82 20.45 6.39
CA THR A 58 -12.18 21.00 5.07
C THR A 58 -13.67 20.79 4.76
N MET A 59 -14.20 19.59 5.00
CA MET A 59 -15.62 19.28 4.73
C MET A 59 -16.58 20.05 5.66
N ALA A 60 -16.22 20.22 6.93
CA ALA A 60 -16.99 21.00 7.88
C ALA A 60 -17.10 22.47 7.46
N THR A 61 -16.03 23.07 6.93
CA THR A 61 -16.05 24.45 6.41
C THR A 61 -17.03 24.62 5.24
N ILE A 62 -17.25 23.58 4.43
CA ILE A 62 -18.17 23.60 3.28
C ILE A 62 -19.63 23.38 3.72
N GLY A 63 -19.89 23.10 5.01
CA GLY A 63 -21.23 22.91 5.56
C GLY A 63 -21.83 21.52 5.30
N ASN A 64 -20.98 20.53 4.99
CA ASN A 64 -21.44 19.16 4.75
C ASN A 64 -21.26 18.27 5.99
N ASN A 65 -22.21 17.36 6.22
CA ASN A 65 -22.11 16.35 7.27
C ASN A 65 -21.20 15.21 6.79
N TYR A 66 -19.91 15.31 7.10
CA TYR A 66 -18.96 14.24 6.82
C TYR A 66 -19.04 13.15 7.89
N THR A 67 -19.39 11.93 7.50
CA THR A 67 -19.26 10.74 8.36
C THR A 67 -17.94 10.06 8.04
N GLU A 68 -17.07 9.96 9.05
CA GLU A 68 -15.79 9.28 8.91
C GLU A 68 -16.00 7.76 8.80
N SER A 69 -15.48 7.17 7.73
CA SER A 69 -15.45 5.72 7.57
C SER A 69 -14.20 5.16 8.25
N VAL A 70 -14.33 3.99 8.86
CA VAL A 70 -13.16 3.26 9.38
C VAL A 70 -12.52 2.50 8.23
N GLU A 71 -11.36 2.97 7.79
CA GLU A 71 -10.62 2.32 6.71
C GLU A 71 -9.80 1.13 7.22
N PRO A 72 -9.64 0.06 6.43
CA PRO A 72 -8.81 -1.06 6.80
C PRO A 72 -7.32 -0.70 6.81
N VAL A 73 -6.49 -1.66 7.22
CA VAL A 73 -5.06 -1.62 6.90
C VAL A 73 -4.86 -2.27 5.53
N PHE A 74 -4.42 -1.48 4.55
CA PHE A 74 -4.11 -1.95 3.20
C PHE A 74 -2.75 -2.64 3.15
N LEU A 75 -2.69 -3.75 2.41
CA LEU A 75 -1.56 -4.66 2.32
C LEU A 75 -1.34 -5.07 0.86
N THR A 76 -0.10 -5.44 0.55
CA THR A 76 0.26 -6.04 -0.73
C THR A 76 1.33 -7.11 -0.54
N GLN A 77 1.45 -8.04 -1.48
CA GLN A 77 2.45 -9.10 -1.45
C GLN A 77 3.84 -8.60 -1.85
N SER A 78 3.94 -7.44 -2.52
CA SER A 78 5.20 -6.92 -3.08
C SER A 78 5.70 -5.67 -2.34
N LYS A 79 6.99 -5.66 -2.00
CA LYS A 79 7.70 -4.47 -1.54
C LYS A 79 7.68 -3.35 -2.58
N GLU A 80 7.79 -3.68 -3.86
CA GLU A 80 7.78 -2.72 -4.96
C GLU A 80 6.40 -2.05 -5.10
N LEU A 81 5.31 -2.82 -4.99
CA LEU A 81 3.95 -2.25 -4.92
C LEU A 81 3.72 -1.44 -3.64
N ALA A 82 4.23 -1.91 -2.49
CA ALA A 82 4.12 -1.14 -1.25
C ALA A 82 4.87 0.19 -1.36
N TYR A 83 6.01 0.22 -2.06
CA TYR A 83 6.76 1.44 -2.31
C TYR A 83 5.99 2.42 -3.21
N TYR A 84 5.25 1.93 -4.21
CA TYR A 84 4.34 2.78 -4.99
C TYR A 84 3.33 3.48 -4.07
N TRP A 85 2.66 2.73 -3.19
CA TRP A 85 1.69 3.31 -2.25
C TRP A 85 2.35 4.26 -1.25
N ALA A 86 3.55 3.96 -0.78
CA ALA A 86 4.32 4.86 0.07
C ALA A 86 4.57 6.22 -0.60
N LYS A 87 4.86 6.23 -1.91
CA LYS A 87 5.00 7.48 -2.68
C LYS A 87 3.68 8.25 -2.78
N GLN A 88 2.56 7.56 -2.96
CA GLN A 88 1.24 8.21 -2.97
C GLN A 88 0.91 8.82 -1.61
N THR A 89 1.16 8.11 -0.51
CA THR A 89 1.01 8.63 0.85
C THR A 89 1.84 9.89 1.08
N VAL A 90 3.11 9.90 0.64
CA VAL A 90 3.97 11.10 0.74
C VAL A 90 3.43 12.25 -0.10
N ARG A 91 2.96 11.98 -1.33
CA ARG A 91 2.36 12.99 -2.22
C ARG A 91 1.08 13.60 -1.64
N GLU A 92 0.21 12.78 -1.06
CA GLU A 92 -1.03 13.26 -0.42
C GLU A 92 -0.73 14.12 0.80
N ARG A 93 0.26 13.71 1.60
CA ARG A 93 0.68 14.47 2.79
C ARG A 93 1.36 15.78 2.41
N SER A 94 2.20 15.81 1.37
CA SER A 94 2.89 17.03 0.95
C SER A 94 1.95 18.13 0.44
N ALA A 95 0.72 17.78 0.03
CA ALA A 95 -0.31 18.75 -0.31
C ALA A 95 -0.90 19.48 0.92
N ARG A 96 -0.65 18.98 2.15
CA ARG A 96 -1.25 19.52 3.39
C ARG A 96 -0.25 19.84 4.49
N PHE A 97 0.93 19.25 4.47
CA PHE A 97 1.94 19.38 5.50
C PHE A 97 3.26 19.84 4.89
N GLU A 98 3.91 20.78 5.57
CA GLU A 98 5.27 21.19 5.23
C GLU A 98 6.28 20.14 5.72
N GLY A 99 7.37 19.96 4.98
CA GLY A 99 8.46 19.05 5.35
C GLY A 99 8.93 18.16 4.19
N SER A 100 10.07 17.50 4.41
CA SER A 100 10.59 16.49 3.49
C SER A 100 10.31 15.10 4.08
N GLU A 101 9.23 14.50 3.61
CA GLU A 101 8.85 13.14 3.97
C GLU A 101 9.38 12.15 2.93
N GLN A 102 9.76 10.95 3.39
CA GLN A 102 10.30 9.90 2.54
C GLN A 102 9.35 8.70 2.49
N PRO A 103 9.23 8.01 1.34
CA PRO A 103 8.45 6.79 1.26
C PRO A 103 9.12 5.67 2.08
N ILE A 104 8.35 5.03 2.95
CA ILE A 104 8.78 3.92 3.80
C ILE A 104 7.95 2.67 3.48
N VAL A 105 8.61 1.51 3.39
CA VAL A 105 7.96 0.21 3.29
C VAL A 105 8.11 -0.53 4.61
N LEU A 106 7.00 -1.06 5.10
CA LEU A 106 6.95 -1.90 6.29
C LEU A 106 6.67 -3.35 5.87
N ALA A 107 7.46 -4.29 6.37
CA ALA A 107 7.11 -5.70 6.38
C ALA A 107 6.13 -5.98 7.52
N VAL A 108 5.11 -6.77 7.22
CA VAL A 108 4.02 -7.13 8.11
C VAL A 108 3.91 -8.64 8.18
N LYS A 109 4.43 -9.24 9.25
CA LYS A 109 4.36 -10.70 9.49
C LYS A 109 3.15 -11.02 10.37
N LEU A 110 2.15 -11.63 9.76
CA LEU A 110 0.89 -11.96 10.42
C LEU A 110 0.91 -13.39 10.97
N SER A 111 0.24 -13.62 12.10
CA SER A 111 -0.06 -14.99 12.53
C SER A 111 -1.03 -15.67 11.56
N GLU A 112 -1.07 -17.01 11.54
CA GLU A 112 -2.02 -17.76 10.70
C GLU A 112 -3.47 -17.29 10.88
N LYS A 113 -3.89 -17.05 12.14
CA LYS A 113 -5.22 -16.52 12.46
C LYS A 113 -5.48 -15.14 11.85
N GLN A 114 -4.47 -14.27 11.79
CA GLN A 114 -4.60 -12.96 11.18
C GLN A 114 -4.55 -13.04 9.65
N ASN A 115 -3.70 -13.90 9.09
CA ASN A 115 -3.62 -14.14 7.65
C ASN A 115 -4.95 -14.64 7.07
N ALA A 116 -5.68 -15.48 7.81
CA ALA A 116 -7.03 -15.91 7.42
C ALA A 116 -8.05 -14.76 7.30
N ASN A 117 -7.76 -13.60 7.89
CA ASN A 117 -8.61 -12.41 7.83
C ASN A 117 -8.19 -11.41 6.73
N VAL A 118 -7.08 -11.64 6.03
CA VAL A 118 -6.69 -10.82 4.89
C VAL A 118 -7.63 -11.11 3.73
N LYS A 119 -8.14 -10.05 3.10
CA LYS A 119 -9.11 -10.13 2.01
C LYS A 119 -8.56 -9.42 0.76
N PRO A 120 -8.88 -9.92 -0.44
CA PRO A 120 -8.67 -9.14 -1.66
C PRO A 120 -9.44 -7.82 -1.58
N ASP A 121 -8.81 -6.73 -2.02
CA ASP A 121 -9.41 -5.40 -1.99
C ASP A 121 -10.23 -5.12 -3.25
N VAL A 122 -11.44 -5.66 -3.29
CA VAL A 122 -12.42 -5.31 -4.33
C VAL A 122 -12.92 -3.86 -4.21
N GLY A 123 -12.77 -3.25 -3.03
CA GLY A 123 -13.13 -1.85 -2.78
C GLY A 123 -12.26 -0.88 -3.57
N ALA A 124 -11.04 -1.29 -3.90
CA ALA A 124 -10.14 -0.54 -4.77
C ALA A 124 -10.72 -0.25 -6.16
N MET A 125 -11.77 -0.96 -6.62
CA MET A 125 -12.41 -0.68 -7.91
C MET A 125 -12.78 0.79 -8.08
N SER A 126 -13.31 1.46 -7.04
CA SER A 126 -13.68 2.88 -7.14
C SER A 126 -12.47 3.78 -7.37
N LEU A 127 -11.35 3.49 -6.69
CA LEU A 127 -10.07 4.15 -6.90
C LEU A 127 -9.55 3.92 -8.31
N LEU A 128 -9.67 2.68 -8.81
CA LEU A 128 -9.16 2.27 -10.12
C LEU A 128 -9.91 2.92 -11.31
N LEU A 129 -11.11 3.46 -11.06
CA LEU A 129 -11.91 4.20 -12.05
C LEU A 129 -11.60 5.70 -12.09
N MET A 130 -10.67 6.18 -11.26
CA MET A 130 -10.23 7.58 -11.20
C MET A 130 -8.82 7.74 -11.80
N ASP A 131 -8.36 8.97 -12.01
CA ASP A 131 -7.00 9.27 -12.52
C ASP A 131 -5.88 8.62 -11.69
N SER A 132 -6.07 8.47 -10.37
CA SER A 132 -5.15 7.75 -9.48
C SER A 132 -5.08 6.25 -9.81
N GLY A 133 -6.21 5.68 -10.23
CA GLY A 133 -6.35 4.34 -10.76
C GLY A 133 -5.57 4.12 -12.05
N GLU A 134 -5.69 5.05 -13.01
CA GLU A 134 -4.94 4.99 -14.27
C GLU A 134 -3.42 5.01 -14.03
N GLN A 135 -2.95 5.87 -13.11
CA GLN A 135 -1.54 5.93 -12.71
C GLN A 135 -1.06 4.61 -12.10
N PHE A 136 -1.88 3.99 -11.27
CA PHE A 136 -1.56 2.69 -10.68
C PHE A 136 -1.53 1.59 -11.73
N MET A 137 -2.53 1.53 -12.62
CA MET A 137 -2.58 0.53 -13.70
C MET A 137 -1.41 0.68 -14.68
N ALA A 138 -0.99 1.92 -14.99
CA ALA A 138 0.21 2.17 -15.80
C ALA A 138 1.49 1.71 -15.08
N HIS A 139 1.61 1.98 -13.77
CA HIS A 139 2.73 1.48 -12.98
C HIS A 139 2.78 -0.05 -12.96
N LEU A 140 1.63 -0.69 -12.73
CA LEU A 140 1.47 -2.14 -12.73
C LEU A 140 1.82 -2.75 -14.08
N ALA A 141 1.31 -2.18 -15.19
CA ALA A 141 1.64 -2.62 -16.54
C ALA A 141 3.16 -2.62 -16.77
N GLY A 142 3.84 -1.54 -16.39
CA GLY A 142 5.29 -1.45 -16.48
C GLY A 142 6.04 -2.51 -15.65
N LEU A 143 5.48 -2.93 -14.50
CA LEU A 143 6.04 -4.03 -13.71
C LEU A 143 5.92 -5.37 -14.44
N TYR A 144 4.77 -5.67 -15.05
CA TYR A 144 4.58 -6.90 -15.83
C TYR A 144 5.52 -6.93 -17.04
N GLU A 145 5.54 -5.86 -17.83
CA GLU A 145 6.35 -5.76 -19.04
C GLU A 145 7.86 -5.87 -18.75
N LYS A 146 8.34 -5.18 -17.70
CA LYS A 146 9.75 -5.24 -17.25
C LYS A 146 10.19 -6.66 -16.89
N ASN A 147 9.25 -7.50 -16.46
CA ASN A 147 9.50 -8.89 -16.09
C ASN A 147 9.10 -9.90 -17.18
N GLY A 148 8.78 -9.43 -18.40
CA GLY A 148 8.48 -10.28 -19.54
C GLY A 148 7.08 -10.92 -19.52
N PHE A 149 6.17 -10.39 -18.70
CA PHE A 149 4.80 -10.86 -18.62
C PHE A 149 3.83 -9.94 -19.35
N SER A 150 2.71 -10.49 -19.81
CA SER A 150 1.63 -9.69 -20.38
C SER A 150 0.94 -8.89 -19.29
N VAL A 151 0.57 -7.65 -19.61
CA VAL A 151 -0.20 -6.77 -18.71
C VAL A 151 -1.53 -7.45 -18.35
N PRO A 152 -1.98 -7.38 -17.08
CA PRO A 152 -3.27 -7.94 -16.68
C PRO A 152 -4.43 -7.32 -17.48
N ASN A 153 -5.17 -8.16 -18.20
CA ASN A 153 -6.42 -7.78 -18.83
C ASN A 153 -7.58 -8.03 -17.86
N ILE A 154 -7.74 -7.13 -16.88
CA ILE A 154 -8.77 -7.25 -15.84
C ILE A 154 -10.01 -6.43 -16.21
N ASP A 155 -11.16 -7.11 -16.32
CA ASP A 155 -12.45 -6.42 -16.35
C ASP A 155 -12.85 -6.06 -14.93
N LEU A 156 -12.49 -4.86 -14.47
CA LEU A 156 -12.72 -4.41 -13.10
C LEU A 156 -14.17 -4.57 -12.62
N ARG A 157 -15.16 -4.52 -13.54
CA ARG A 157 -16.59 -4.64 -13.18
C ARG A 157 -17.01 -6.08 -12.90
N ASN A 158 -16.40 -7.04 -13.58
CA ASN A 158 -16.79 -8.45 -13.54
C ASN A 158 -15.68 -9.37 -12.96
N ALA A 159 -14.54 -8.81 -12.59
CA ALA A 159 -13.38 -9.56 -12.11
C ALA A 159 -13.70 -10.32 -10.82
N ASP A 160 -13.21 -11.56 -10.76
CA ASP A 160 -13.19 -12.30 -9.51
C ASP A 160 -12.36 -11.56 -8.46
N ARG A 161 -12.79 -11.62 -7.20
CA ARG A 161 -12.07 -10.97 -6.09
C ARG A 161 -10.59 -11.38 -6.02
N MET A 162 -10.26 -12.62 -6.37
CA MET A 162 -8.87 -13.08 -6.37
C MET A 162 -8.03 -12.43 -7.45
N ALA A 163 -8.61 -11.87 -8.51
CA ALA A 163 -7.88 -11.10 -9.51
C ALA A 163 -7.31 -9.80 -8.90
N PHE A 164 -8.05 -9.12 -8.02
CA PHE A 164 -7.53 -7.95 -7.28
C PHE A 164 -6.31 -8.32 -6.44
N LEU A 165 -6.35 -9.46 -5.76
CA LEU A 165 -5.21 -9.94 -4.98
C LEU A 165 -4.06 -10.38 -5.88
N LYS A 166 -4.30 -11.32 -6.79
CA LYS A 166 -3.23 -11.98 -7.56
C LYS A 166 -2.67 -11.07 -8.64
N GLN A 167 -3.50 -10.39 -9.41
CA GLN A 167 -3.05 -9.62 -10.55
C GLN A 167 -2.65 -8.20 -10.16
N LEU A 168 -3.40 -7.57 -9.24
CA LEU A 168 -3.17 -6.17 -8.84
C LEU A 168 -2.39 -6.04 -7.53
N GLY A 169 -2.20 -7.11 -6.77
CA GLY A 169 -1.52 -7.04 -5.47
C GLY A 169 -2.28 -6.21 -4.44
N MET A 170 -3.61 -6.16 -4.53
CA MET A 170 -4.46 -5.34 -3.66
C MET A 170 -5.15 -6.20 -2.61
N ALA A 171 -4.78 -6.00 -1.35
CA ALA A 171 -5.33 -6.70 -0.21
C ALA A 171 -5.55 -5.75 0.96
N TYR A 172 -6.36 -6.17 1.92
CA TYR A 172 -6.54 -5.43 3.15
C TYR A 172 -6.89 -6.34 4.31
N ILE A 173 -6.80 -5.80 5.52
CA ILE A 173 -7.29 -6.46 6.72
C ILE A 173 -8.09 -5.49 7.60
N ASN A 174 -9.28 -5.93 8.01
CA ASN A 174 -10.22 -5.15 8.85
C ASN A 174 -9.87 -5.23 10.34
N GLN A 175 -8.59 -5.11 10.69
CA GLN A 175 -8.13 -5.12 12.07
C GLN A 175 -6.90 -4.23 12.24
N ASP A 176 -6.68 -3.73 13.46
CA ASP A 176 -5.40 -3.13 13.82
C ASP A 176 -4.32 -4.22 13.87
N ILE A 177 -3.09 -3.86 13.52
CA ILE A 177 -1.93 -4.76 13.54
C ILE A 177 -0.95 -4.26 14.61
N SER A 178 -0.59 -5.14 15.54
CA SER A 178 0.37 -4.86 16.60
C SER A 178 1.75 -4.52 16.04
N LEU A 179 2.50 -3.65 16.74
CA LEU A 179 3.91 -3.37 16.44
C LEU A 179 4.76 -4.64 16.33
N ALA A 180 4.45 -5.69 17.13
CA ALA A 180 5.19 -6.95 17.11
C ALA A 180 5.16 -7.66 15.74
N CYS A 181 4.22 -7.29 14.86
CA CYS A 181 4.09 -7.81 13.50
C CYS A 181 4.77 -6.92 12.45
N VAL A 182 5.26 -5.73 12.83
CA VAL A 182 5.66 -4.67 11.89
C VAL A 182 7.15 -4.41 11.97
N THR A 183 7.82 -4.38 10.83
CA THR A 183 9.25 -4.06 10.73
C THR A 183 9.48 -3.10 9.56
N ALA A 184 10.11 -1.95 9.82
CA ALA A 184 10.50 -1.04 8.74
C ALA A 184 11.64 -1.66 7.94
N LEU A 185 11.51 -1.67 6.60
CA LEU A 185 12.58 -2.11 5.74
C LEU A 185 13.60 -0.98 5.54
N SER A 186 14.87 -1.34 5.58
CA SER A 186 16.00 -0.44 5.30
C SER A 186 16.87 -1.03 4.20
N ASP A 187 17.66 -0.18 3.56
CA ASP A 187 18.68 -0.65 2.62
C ASP A 187 19.75 -1.41 3.42
N PRO A 188 19.97 -2.72 3.16
CA PRO A 188 20.97 -3.50 3.86
C PRO A 188 22.40 -2.96 3.66
N ASN A 189 22.64 -2.17 2.62
CA ASN A 189 23.94 -1.56 2.35
C ASN A 189 24.11 -0.17 3.01
N ALA A 190 23.06 0.42 3.60
CA ALA A 190 23.16 1.72 4.26
C ALA A 190 23.95 1.65 5.59
N GLU A 191 24.06 0.47 6.20
CA GLU A 191 24.85 0.25 7.43
C GLU A 191 26.30 -0.17 7.15
N ALA A 192 26.62 -0.61 5.93
CA ALA A 192 27.96 -1.08 5.53
C ALA A 192 28.95 0.05 5.19
N ILE A 193 28.51 1.30 5.24
CA ILE A 193 29.33 2.50 5.06
C ILE A 193 29.33 3.28 6.38
N LYS A 194 29.98 2.73 7.40
CA LYS A 194 30.41 3.45 8.60
C LYS A 194 31.79 2.98 9.03
#